data_AF-A0A010SQT5-F1
#
_entry.id   AF-A0A010SQT5-F1
#
_cell.length_a   1.000
_cell.length_b   1.000
_cell.length_c   1.000
_cell.angle_alpha   90.00
_cell.angle_beta   90.00
_cell.angle_gamma   90.00
#
_symmetry.space_group_name_H-M   'P 1'
#
loop_
_entity.id
_entity.type
_entity.pdbx_description
1 polymer ?
#
loop_
_entity_poly.entity_id
_entity_poly.type
_entity_poly.pdbx_seq_one_letter_code
_entity_poly.pdbx_strand_id
1 'polypeptide(L)'
;MIMHTLLPAGAWDCHTHIYGPWDQFPLPANAAYHPAPAPFEALLELHRSLGIEHGVLVQAAPYGTDHCAILSAIAASKGRYRGIGLIDDTTTDDQLQALHEGGLRGIRFNLMGHLPGNRDPEYLRRLAERVAPLGWHVLLHGETDVLLPVLDAWKTLRTPLIIDHMARLDLSKPVEEAPLKALEQHLKRPDRWIKVSGIDRAMQGAAGPWPQGLSWVRRFLECAPDRTIWGSDWPHPNVKGDVPDDALLLDFVLQTCADPTVAQAVLVTNPNTLYR
;
A
#
# COMPACT_ATOMS: atom_id res chain seq x y z
N MET A 1 28.65 -11.37 8.53
CA MET A 1 28.65 -10.37 7.44
C MET A 1 27.36 -10.56 6.68
N ILE A 2 26.38 -9.66 6.87
CA ILE A 2 25.18 -9.63 6.04
C ILE A 2 25.64 -9.03 4.71
N MET A 3 25.51 -9.77 3.61
CA MET A 3 25.64 -9.17 2.28
C MET A 3 24.48 -8.17 2.15
N HIS A 4 24.77 -6.87 2.22
CA HIS A 4 23.79 -5.87 1.81
C HIS A 4 23.56 -6.06 0.31
N THR A 5 22.46 -6.71 -0.06
CA THR A 5 21.95 -6.64 -1.42
C THR A 5 21.72 -5.16 -1.69
N LEU A 6 22.48 -4.57 -2.61
CA LEU A 6 22.35 -3.17 -2.98
C LEU A 6 20.91 -2.91 -3.46
N LEU A 7 20.30 -1.84 -2.94
CA LEU A 7 18.99 -1.38 -3.39
C LEU A 7 19.06 -1.05 -4.89
N PRO A 8 18.15 -1.57 -5.73
CA PRO A 8 18.16 -1.24 -7.15
C PRO A 8 17.86 0.25 -7.39
N ALA A 9 18.54 0.85 -8.37
CA ALA A 9 18.30 2.24 -8.76
C ALA A 9 16.85 2.43 -9.21
N GLY A 10 16.25 3.56 -8.84
CA GLY A 10 14.85 3.85 -9.11
C GLY A 10 13.86 3.11 -8.21
N ALA A 11 14.29 2.58 -7.06
CA ALA A 11 13.43 1.88 -6.10
C ALA A 11 12.23 2.72 -5.65
N TRP A 12 11.10 2.03 -5.46
CA TRP A 12 9.83 2.57 -5.02
C TRP A 12 9.48 2.14 -3.59
N ASP A 13 8.91 3.08 -2.84
CA ASP A 13 8.08 2.79 -1.68
C ASP A 13 6.60 2.96 -2.04
N CYS A 14 5.88 1.86 -2.23
CA CYS A 14 4.52 1.87 -2.75
C CYS A 14 3.42 2.02 -1.68
N HIS A 15 3.77 2.35 -0.43
CA HIS A 15 2.76 2.59 0.61
C HIS A 15 3.30 3.53 1.69
N THR A 16 2.92 4.80 1.62
CA THR A 16 3.24 5.79 2.65
C THR A 16 2.04 6.69 2.90
N HIS A 17 2.02 7.35 4.05
CA HIS A 17 1.07 8.38 4.41
C HIS A 17 1.84 9.65 4.78
N ILE A 18 1.22 10.81 4.62
CA ILE A 18 1.76 12.07 5.16
C ILE A 18 0.71 12.74 6.05
N TYR A 19 1.19 13.44 7.07
CA TYR A 19 0.39 14.14 8.06
C TYR A 19 0.92 15.56 8.23
N GLY A 20 0.11 16.54 7.88
CA GLY A 20 0.47 17.94 7.93
C GLY A 20 1.48 18.36 6.85
N PRO A 21 2.22 19.46 7.07
CA PRO A 21 2.25 20.24 8.31
C PRO A 21 0.90 20.93 8.63
N TRP A 22 0.55 21.05 9.91
CA TRP A 22 -0.82 21.40 10.34
C TRP A 22 -1.24 22.84 10.05
N ASP A 23 -0.28 23.74 9.88
CA ASP A 23 -0.49 25.13 9.50
C ASP A 23 -0.93 25.29 8.04
N GLN A 24 -0.55 24.35 7.16
CA GLN A 24 -0.91 24.34 5.74
C GLN A 24 -2.02 23.34 5.43
N PHE A 25 -1.96 22.16 6.05
CA PHE A 25 -2.90 21.06 5.83
C PHE A 25 -3.51 20.62 7.17
N PRO A 26 -4.37 21.46 7.78
CA PRO A 26 -5.02 21.11 9.05
C PRO A 26 -5.93 19.90 8.85
N LEU A 27 -6.11 19.11 9.90
CA LEU A 27 -7.10 18.04 9.90
C LEU A 27 -8.52 18.63 9.88
N PRO A 28 -9.46 17.98 9.16
CA PRO A 28 -10.86 18.38 9.23
C PRO A 28 -11.40 18.14 10.65
N ALA A 29 -12.44 18.89 11.05
CA ALA A 29 -13.00 18.81 12.40
C ALA A 29 -13.56 17.41 12.76
N ASN A 30 -13.93 16.63 11.76
CA ASN A 30 -14.43 15.26 11.87
C ASN A 30 -13.37 14.20 11.54
N ALA A 31 -12.07 14.52 11.66
CA ALA A 31 -10.99 13.59 11.42
C ALA A 31 -11.15 12.30 12.25
N ALA A 32 -10.89 11.17 11.62
CA ALA A 32 -11.05 9.85 12.26
C ALA A 32 -10.12 9.64 13.48
N TYR A 33 -8.96 10.32 13.48
CA TYR A 33 -8.00 10.37 14.58
C TYR A 33 -7.02 11.54 14.35
N HIS A 34 -6.22 11.88 15.37
CA HIS A 34 -5.23 12.95 15.34
C HIS A 34 -3.81 12.38 15.47
N PRO A 35 -3.10 12.08 14.36
CA PRO A 35 -1.73 11.59 14.42
C PRO A 35 -0.73 12.71 14.76
N ALA A 36 0.50 12.33 15.12
CA ALA A 36 1.61 13.25 15.15
C ALA A 36 1.93 13.76 13.72
N PRO A 37 2.44 14.99 13.56
CA PRO A 37 2.85 15.47 12.24
C PRO A 37 3.96 14.60 11.65
N ALA A 38 3.81 14.29 10.37
CA ALA A 38 4.70 13.49 9.55
C ALA A 38 4.67 14.07 8.12
N PRO A 39 5.22 15.28 7.93
CA PRO A 39 5.08 16.02 6.68
C PRO A 39 5.90 15.37 5.55
N PHE A 40 5.62 15.76 4.31
CA PHE A 40 6.28 15.18 3.13
C PHE A 40 7.80 15.37 3.15
N GLU A 41 8.31 16.46 3.71
CA GLU A 41 9.74 16.71 3.87
C GLU A 41 10.43 15.66 4.74
N ALA A 42 9.74 15.17 5.79
CA ALA A 42 10.26 14.10 6.65
C ALA A 42 10.32 12.76 5.89
N LEU A 43 9.30 12.48 5.07
CA LEU A 43 9.30 11.31 4.20
C LEU A 43 10.44 11.37 3.16
N LEU A 44 10.69 12.54 2.57
CA LEU A 44 11.79 12.72 1.62
C LEU A 44 13.15 12.48 2.26
N GLU A 45 13.35 12.91 3.51
CA GLU A 45 14.59 12.67 4.24
C GLU A 45 14.79 11.19 4.56
N LEU A 46 13.72 10.49 4.95
CA LEU A 46 13.74 9.03 5.11
C LEU A 46 14.07 8.32 3.80
N HIS A 47 13.38 8.65 2.71
CA HIS A 47 13.64 8.03 1.40
C HIS A 47 15.07 8.28 0.93
N ARG A 48 15.61 9.50 1.16
CA ARG A 48 17.00 9.84 0.86
C ARG A 48 18.00 9.00 1.67
N SER A 49 17.74 8.75 2.96
CA SER A 49 18.63 7.95 3.80
C SER A 49 18.63 6.47 3.42
N LEU A 50 17.50 5.96 2.90
CA LEU A 50 17.34 4.58 2.44
C LEU A 50 17.73 4.36 0.96
N GLY A 51 17.91 5.43 0.18
CA GLY A 51 18.17 5.36 -1.27
C GLY A 51 16.93 5.11 -2.12
N ILE A 52 15.73 5.33 -1.57
CA ILE A 52 14.45 5.22 -2.28
C ILE A 52 14.25 6.48 -3.13
N GLU A 53 13.89 6.31 -4.40
CA GLU A 53 13.80 7.41 -5.37
C GLU A 53 12.34 7.81 -5.69
N HIS A 54 11.41 6.85 -5.59
CA HIS A 54 10.00 7.01 -5.94
C HIS A 54 9.09 6.58 -4.78
N GLY A 55 7.86 7.10 -4.76
CA GLY A 55 6.92 6.75 -3.70
C GLY A 55 5.46 6.86 -4.07
N VAL A 56 4.61 6.24 -3.26
CA VAL A 56 3.15 6.32 -3.37
C VAL A 56 2.58 6.87 -2.08
N LEU A 57 1.95 8.04 -2.18
CA LEU A 57 1.23 8.70 -1.10
C LEU A 57 -0.20 8.18 -1.07
N VAL A 58 -0.48 7.28 -0.13
CA VAL A 58 -1.82 6.78 0.13
C VAL A 58 -2.55 7.78 1.01
N GLN A 59 -3.71 8.24 0.56
CA GLN A 59 -4.53 9.19 1.30
C GLN A 59 -4.81 8.66 2.71
N ALA A 60 -4.46 9.46 3.70
CA ALA A 60 -4.60 9.06 5.08
C ALA A 60 -6.03 9.29 5.57
N ALA A 61 -6.57 8.32 6.31
CA ALA A 61 -7.96 8.34 6.77
C ALA A 61 -8.39 9.62 7.51
N PRO A 62 -7.55 10.31 8.31
CA PRO A 62 -7.92 11.56 8.97
C PRO A 62 -8.31 12.69 8.01
N TYR A 63 -7.75 12.71 6.79
CA TYR A 63 -8.07 13.72 5.79
C TYR A 63 -9.31 13.39 4.94
N GLY A 64 -9.77 12.14 4.95
CA GLY A 64 -10.94 11.72 4.16
C GLY A 64 -10.76 12.01 2.67
N THR A 65 -11.72 12.74 2.09
CA THR A 65 -11.72 13.15 0.67
C THR A 65 -10.99 14.48 0.39
N ASP A 66 -10.35 15.09 1.40
CA ASP A 66 -9.47 16.24 1.19
C ASP A 66 -8.07 15.77 0.78
N HIS A 67 -7.77 15.82 -0.52
CA HIS A 67 -6.47 15.40 -1.07
C HIS A 67 -5.43 16.53 -1.13
N CYS A 68 -5.68 17.72 -0.57
CA CYS A 68 -4.80 18.88 -0.75
C CYS A 68 -3.34 18.59 -0.35
N ALA A 69 -3.12 17.91 0.78
CA ALA A 69 -1.78 17.56 1.25
C ALA A 69 -1.03 16.64 0.26
N ILE A 70 -1.66 15.56 -0.19
CA ILE A 70 -1.02 14.60 -1.10
C ILE A 70 -0.82 15.20 -2.49
N LEU A 71 -1.74 16.04 -2.99
CA LEU A 71 -1.62 16.70 -4.28
C LEU A 71 -0.47 17.72 -4.27
N SER A 72 -0.34 18.49 -3.19
CA SER A 72 0.78 19.42 -3.01
C SER A 72 2.13 18.67 -3.01
N ALA A 73 2.21 17.57 -2.25
CA ALA A 73 3.41 16.74 -2.19
C ALA A 73 3.76 16.11 -3.55
N ILE A 74 2.78 15.58 -4.29
CA ILE A 74 2.99 15.03 -5.63
C ILE A 74 3.52 16.10 -6.59
N ALA A 75 2.92 17.30 -6.58
CA ALA A 75 3.37 18.41 -7.41
C ALA A 75 4.83 18.80 -7.09
N ALA A 76 5.18 18.89 -5.79
CA ALA A 76 6.53 19.19 -5.34
C ALA A 76 7.55 18.09 -5.71
N SER A 77 7.10 16.83 -5.86
CA SER A 77 7.96 15.69 -6.12
C SER A 77 8.59 15.65 -7.52
N LYS A 78 8.08 16.45 -8.47
CA LYS A 78 8.49 16.48 -9.88
C LYS A 78 8.36 15.12 -10.57
N GLY A 79 7.25 14.43 -10.32
CA GLY A 79 6.90 13.17 -10.98
C GLY A 79 7.44 11.91 -10.30
N ARG A 80 8.21 12.04 -9.20
CA ARG A 80 8.74 10.91 -8.44
C ARG A 80 7.69 10.20 -7.58
N TYR A 81 6.59 10.89 -7.24
CA TYR A 81 5.52 10.33 -6.42
C TYR A 81 4.20 10.23 -7.18
N ARG A 82 3.35 9.30 -6.75
CA ARG A 82 1.96 9.13 -7.19
C ARG A 82 1.03 9.04 -5.99
N GLY A 83 -0.25 9.26 -6.23
CA GLY A 83 -1.26 9.27 -5.17
C GLY A 83 -2.23 8.10 -5.24
N ILE A 84 -2.77 7.71 -4.09
CA ILE A 84 -3.98 6.90 -3.97
C ILE A 84 -5.00 7.69 -3.17
N GLY A 85 -6.18 7.90 -3.75
CA GLY A 85 -7.24 8.68 -3.13
C GLY A 85 -8.19 7.86 -2.25
N LEU A 86 -8.95 8.59 -1.43
CA LEU A 86 -10.24 8.15 -0.91
C LEU A 86 -11.32 8.95 -1.63
N ILE A 87 -12.32 8.28 -2.19
CA ILE A 87 -13.45 8.90 -2.88
C ILE A 87 -14.76 8.33 -2.35
N ASP A 88 -15.85 9.02 -2.64
CA ASP A 88 -17.21 8.59 -2.33
C ASP A 88 -18.14 8.86 -3.54
N ASP A 89 -19.44 8.71 -3.33
CA ASP A 89 -20.49 8.94 -4.32
C ASP A 89 -20.72 10.42 -4.64
N THR A 90 -20.18 11.33 -3.82
CA THR A 90 -20.24 12.78 -4.05
C THR A 90 -19.11 13.27 -4.94
N THR A 91 -18.02 12.50 -5.05
CA THR A 91 -16.90 12.82 -5.94
C THR A 91 -17.40 12.82 -7.38
N THR A 92 -17.28 13.91 -8.13
CA THR A 92 -17.74 14.04 -9.52
C THR A 92 -16.73 13.49 -10.54
N ASP A 93 -17.14 13.28 -11.79
CA ASP A 93 -16.21 12.82 -12.84
C ASP A 93 -15.14 13.88 -13.15
N ASP A 94 -15.50 15.17 -13.13
CA ASP A 94 -14.54 16.28 -13.27
C ASP A 94 -13.52 16.29 -12.12
N GLN A 95 -13.97 16.03 -10.89
CA GLN A 95 -13.06 15.88 -9.74
C GLN A 95 -12.14 14.67 -9.91
N LEU A 96 -12.65 13.53 -10.37
CA LEU A 96 -11.81 12.35 -10.65
C LEU A 96 -10.76 12.64 -11.72
N GLN A 97 -11.12 13.37 -12.78
CA GLN A 97 -10.18 13.79 -13.81
C GLN A 97 -9.12 14.75 -13.25
N ALA A 98 -9.51 15.74 -12.45
CA ALA A 98 -8.57 16.64 -11.79
C ALA A 98 -7.61 15.90 -10.84
N LEU A 99 -8.10 14.89 -10.11
CA LEU A 99 -7.26 14.02 -9.28
C LEU A 99 -6.28 13.19 -10.12
N HIS A 100 -6.71 12.68 -11.27
CA HIS A 100 -5.85 11.96 -12.21
C HIS A 100 -4.71 12.86 -12.73
N GLU A 101 -5.04 14.07 -13.16
CA GLU A 101 -4.07 15.08 -13.60
C GLU A 101 -3.14 15.51 -12.47
N GLY A 102 -3.65 15.57 -11.24
CA GLY A 102 -2.88 15.79 -10.02
C GLY A 102 -1.96 14.64 -9.61
N GLY A 103 -1.99 13.51 -10.31
CA GLY A 103 -1.08 12.39 -10.13
C GLY A 103 -1.60 11.23 -9.29
N LEU A 104 -2.90 11.20 -8.96
CA LEU A 104 -3.51 10.00 -8.40
C LEU A 104 -3.63 8.90 -9.46
N ARG A 105 -3.48 7.64 -9.04
CA ARG A 105 -3.52 6.44 -9.89
C ARG A 105 -4.40 5.32 -9.34
N GLY A 106 -5.15 5.59 -8.29
CA GLY A 106 -6.01 4.60 -7.68
C GLY A 106 -6.78 5.13 -6.49
N ILE A 107 -7.62 4.27 -5.94
CA ILE A 107 -8.38 4.51 -4.73
C ILE A 107 -8.15 3.41 -3.71
N ARG A 108 -8.46 3.66 -2.44
CA ARG A 108 -8.35 2.65 -1.37
C ARG A 108 -9.67 2.38 -0.70
N PHE A 109 -9.98 1.11 -0.49
CA PHE A 109 -11.05 0.66 0.38
C PHE A 109 -10.47 0.05 1.64
N ASN A 110 -10.96 0.54 2.78
CA ASN A 110 -10.56 0.06 4.08
C ASN A 110 -11.66 -0.80 4.69
N LEU A 111 -11.39 -2.09 4.77
CA LEU A 111 -12.33 -3.12 5.23
C LEU A 111 -12.03 -3.57 6.66
N MET A 112 -10.96 -3.08 7.28
CA MET A 112 -10.69 -3.28 8.71
C MET A 112 -11.82 -2.68 9.55
N GLY A 113 -12.49 -3.48 10.40
CA GLY A 113 -13.68 -3.07 11.16
C GLY A 113 -13.49 -1.83 12.06
N HIS A 114 -12.28 -1.58 12.53
CA HIS A 114 -11.94 -0.45 13.40
C HIS A 114 -11.57 0.84 12.66
N LEU A 115 -11.49 0.81 11.31
CA LEU A 115 -11.16 1.98 10.50
C LEU A 115 -12.42 2.53 9.79
N PRO A 116 -12.48 3.83 9.46
CA PRO A 116 -13.61 4.39 8.74
C PRO A 116 -13.68 3.85 7.30
N GLY A 117 -14.89 3.72 6.75
CA GLY A 117 -15.14 3.29 5.37
C GLY A 117 -16.48 2.57 5.17
N ASN A 118 -17.04 2.67 3.96
CA ASN A 118 -18.16 1.83 3.55
C ASN A 118 -17.67 0.40 3.28
N ARG A 119 -18.47 -0.60 3.63
CA ARG A 119 -18.16 -2.03 3.48
C ARG A 119 -19.18 -2.79 2.64
N ASP A 120 -20.18 -2.11 2.06
CA ASP A 120 -21.12 -2.68 1.12
C ASP A 120 -20.37 -3.07 -0.19
N PRO A 121 -20.27 -4.38 -0.52
CA PRO A 121 -19.53 -4.84 -1.69
C PRO A 121 -20.08 -4.30 -3.02
N GLU A 122 -21.38 -4.04 -3.13
CA GLU A 122 -21.97 -3.51 -4.37
C GLU A 122 -21.63 -2.03 -4.53
N TYR A 123 -21.72 -1.25 -3.45
CA TYR A 123 -21.30 0.14 -3.43
C TYR A 123 -19.82 0.29 -3.82
N LEU A 124 -18.94 -0.47 -3.16
CA LEU A 124 -17.51 -0.41 -3.42
C LEU A 124 -17.17 -0.88 -4.85
N ARG A 125 -17.89 -1.88 -5.37
CA ARG A 125 -17.74 -2.31 -6.77
C ARG A 125 -18.04 -1.18 -7.75
N ARG A 126 -19.12 -0.42 -7.53
CA ARG A 126 -19.47 0.72 -8.41
C ARG A 126 -18.36 1.76 -8.44
N LEU A 127 -17.75 2.09 -7.30
CA LEU A 127 -16.61 3.00 -7.25
C LEU A 127 -15.37 2.43 -7.97
N ALA A 128 -15.10 1.13 -7.82
CA ALA A 128 -14.01 0.46 -8.53
C ALA A 128 -14.20 0.45 -10.05
N GLU A 129 -15.42 0.23 -10.54
CA GLU A 129 -15.75 0.29 -11.97
C GLU A 129 -15.63 1.72 -12.51
N ARG A 130 -15.97 2.71 -11.69
CA ARG A 130 -15.95 4.13 -12.06
C ARG A 130 -14.54 4.68 -12.31
N VAL A 131 -13.54 4.19 -11.60
CA VAL A 131 -12.13 4.60 -11.81
C VAL A 131 -11.43 3.81 -12.92
N ALA A 132 -12.01 2.70 -13.39
CA ALA A 132 -11.40 1.84 -14.39
C ALA A 132 -11.05 2.54 -15.72
N PRO A 133 -11.89 3.45 -16.28
CA PRO A 133 -11.57 4.17 -17.51
C PRO A 133 -10.33 5.08 -17.40
N LEU A 134 -9.95 5.50 -16.19
CA LEU A 134 -8.75 6.29 -15.92
C LEU A 134 -7.47 5.44 -15.89
N GLY A 135 -7.58 4.11 -16.07
CA GLY A 135 -6.49 3.17 -15.87
C GLY A 135 -6.10 2.99 -14.39
N TRP A 136 -6.95 3.43 -13.47
CA TRP A 136 -6.69 3.36 -12.04
C TRP A 136 -6.90 1.96 -11.48
N HIS A 137 -6.32 1.73 -10.29
CA HIS A 137 -6.46 0.50 -9.53
C HIS A 137 -7.06 0.73 -8.13
N VAL A 138 -7.42 -0.36 -7.45
CA VAL A 138 -8.04 -0.32 -6.12
C VAL A 138 -7.17 -1.05 -5.11
N LEU A 139 -6.76 -0.33 -4.06
CA LEU A 139 -6.16 -0.94 -2.87
C LEU A 139 -7.26 -1.52 -1.97
N LEU A 140 -7.08 -2.75 -1.50
CA LEU A 140 -7.94 -3.42 -0.53
C LEU A 140 -7.15 -3.66 0.76
N HIS A 141 -7.55 -3.00 1.83
CA HIS A 141 -6.98 -3.20 3.15
C HIS A 141 -7.95 -3.96 4.05
N GLY A 142 -7.60 -5.19 4.42
CA GLY A 142 -8.43 -6.05 5.26
C GLY A 142 -7.71 -7.33 5.68
N GLU A 143 -8.31 -8.03 6.63
CA GLU A 143 -7.92 -9.39 7.01
C GLU A 143 -8.39 -10.40 5.96
N THR A 144 -7.73 -11.56 5.91
CA THR A 144 -7.93 -12.54 4.84
C THR A 144 -9.38 -13.05 4.79
N ASP A 145 -10.02 -13.27 5.93
CA ASP A 145 -11.42 -13.69 6.06
C ASP A 145 -12.43 -12.65 5.53
N VAL A 146 -12.10 -11.37 5.64
CA VAL A 146 -12.89 -10.26 5.08
C VAL A 146 -12.63 -10.09 3.58
N LEU A 147 -11.38 -10.25 3.14
CA LEU A 147 -10.98 -10.02 1.75
C LEU A 147 -11.45 -11.11 0.79
N LEU A 148 -11.35 -12.39 1.18
CA LEU A 148 -11.67 -13.50 0.28
C LEU A 148 -13.11 -13.44 -0.29
N PRO A 149 -14.17 -13.19 0.51
CA PRO A 149 -15.52 -13.01 -0.02
C PRO A 149 -15.64 -11.87 -1.02
N VAL A 150 -14.94 -10.75 -0.79
CA VAL A 150 -14.94 -9.59 -1.70
C VAL A 150 -14.24 -9.95 -3.01
N LEU A 151 -13.08 -10.61 -2.94
CA LEU A 151 -12.33 -11.05 -4.11
C LEU A 151 -13.13 -12.04 -4.96
N ASP A 152 -13.88 -12.97 -4.33
CA ASP A 152 -14.76 -13.92 -4.99
C ASP A 152 -15.95 -13.22 -5.67
N ALA A 153 -16.60 -12.29 -4.97
CA ALA A 153 -17.70 -11.49 -5.52
C ALA A 153 -17.23 -10.65 -6.72
N TRP A 154 -15.98 -10.20 -6.71
CA TRP A 154 -15.40 -9.34 -7.75
C TRP A 154 -14.55 -10.08 -8.78
N LYS A 155 -14.73 -11.40 -8.95
CA LYS A 155 -14.01 -12.20 -9.96
C LYS A 155 -14.18 -11.72 -11.41
N THR A 156 -15.24 -10.96 -11.70
CA THR A 156 -15.55 -10.35 -13.01
C THR A 156 -15.15 -8.88 -13.13
N LEU A 157 -14.70 -8.26 -12.03
CA LEU A 157 -14.23 -6.88 -12.04
C LEU A 157 -12.93 -6.80 -12.82
N ARG A 158 -12.84 -5.87 -13.77
CA ARG A 158 -11.65 -5.67 -14.62
C ARG A 158 -10.64 -4.72 -14.02
N THR A 159 -11.06 -3.87 -13.08
CA THR A 159 -10.17 -2.96 -12.35
C THR A 159 -9.14 -3.77 -11.57
N PRO A 160 -7.83 -3.49 -11.71
CA PRO A 160 -6.81 -4.17 -10.93
C PRO A 160 -7.04 -3.98 -9.43
N LEU A 161 -6.90 -5.07 -8.67
CA LEU A 161 -7.02 -5.05 -7.21
C LEU A 161 -5.66 -5.34 -6.57
N ILE A 162 -5.27 -4.50 -5.63
CA ILE A 162 -4.01 -4.61 -4.88
C ILE A 162 -4.37 -4.94 -3.44
N ILE A 163 -3.92 -6.10 -2.97
CA ILE A 163 -4.09 -6.52 -1.58
C ILE A 163 -3.02 -5.83 -0.73
N ASP A 164 -3.43 -4.97 0.19
CA ASP A 164 -2.53 -4.28 1.11
C ASP A 164 -2.01 -5.23 2.20
N HIS A 165 -0.76 -5.01 2.63
CA HIS A 165 -0.12 -5.63 3.79
C HIS A 165 -0.33 -7.15 3.94
N MET A 166 -0.17 -7.89 2.83
CA MET A 166 -0.29 -9.34 2.79
C MET A 166 -1.61 -9.87 3.39
N ALA A 167 -2.72 -9.15 3.15
CA ALA A 167 -4.04 -9.49 3.71
C ALA A 167 -4.06 -9.61 5.25
N ARG A 168 -3.18 -8.84 5.92
CA ARG A 168 -3.06 -8.75 7.38
C ARG A 168 -2.91 -10.11 8.08
N LEU A 169 -2.22 -11.06 7.44
CA LEU A 169 -1.93 -12.37 8.04
C LEU A 169 -1.20 -12.22 9.38
N ASP A 170 -1.64 -12.98 10.39
CA ASP A 170 -0.93 -13.12 11.66
C ASP A 170 0.14 -14.21 11.53
N LEU A 171 1.36 -13.80 11.21
CA LEU A 171 2.52 -14.68 11.06
C LEU A 171 3.21 -15.00 12.40
N SER A 172 2.70 -14.47 13.52
CA SER A 172 3.19 -14.83 14.86
C SER A 172 2.68 -16.19 15.36
N LYS A 173 1.73 -16.79 14.63
CA LYS A 173 1.07 -18.06 14.95
C LYS A 173 1.07 -18.99 13.73
N PRO A 174 0.78 -20.30 13.91
CA PRO A 174 0.55 -21.19 12.78
C PRO A 174 -0.53 -20.62 11.86
N VAL A 175 -0.18 -20.42 10.58
CA VAL A 175 -1.09 -19.89 9.56
C VAL A 175 -1.99 -21.02 9.08
N GLU A 176 -3.30 -20.75 8.99
CA GLU A 176 -4.23 -21.68 8.37
C GLU A 176 -3.97 -21.78 6.86
N GLU A 177 -3.73 -23.00 6.38
CA GLU A 177 -3.37 -23.22 4.97
C GLU A 177 -4.53 -22.96 3.99
N ALA A 178 -5.78 -23.16 4.41
CA ALA A 178 -6.92 -23.03 3.49
C ALA A 178 -7.19 -21.58 3.05
N PRO A 179 -7.29 -20.58 3.96
CA PRO A 179 -7.40 -19.17 3.56
C PRO A 179 -6.20 -18.68 2.75
N LEU A 180 -4.98 -19.10 3.12
CA LEU A 180 -3.77 -18.73 2.38
C LEU A 180 -3.79 -19.27 0.95
N LYS A 181 -4.13 -20.55 0.76
CA LYS A 181 -4.25 -21.14 -0.59
C LYS A 181 -5.31 -20.44 -1.42
N ALA A 182 -6.43 -20.02 -0.82
CA ALA A 182 -7.45 -19.26 -1.53
C ALA A 182 -6.90 -17.91 -2.01
N LEU A 183 -6.15 -17.20 -1.16
CA LEU A 183 -5.48 -15.95 -1.53
C LEU A 183 -4.47 -16.18 -2.67
N GLU A 184 -3.65 -17.23 -2.59
CA GLU A 184 -2.70 -17.62 -3.64
C GLU A 184 -3.39 -17.89 -4.99
N GLN A 185 -4.56 -18.54 -4.99
CA GLN A 185 -5.32 -18.73 -6.24
C GLN A 185 -5.83 -17.41 -6.82
N HIS A 186 -6.23 -16.45 -5.98
CA HIS A 186 -6.56 -15.10 -6.46
C HIS A 186 -5.35 -14.41 -7.09
N LEU A 187 -4.17 -14.50 -6.47
CA LEU A 187 -2.94 -13.86 -6.97
C LEU A 187 -2.43 -14.40 -8.32
N LYS A 188 -2.82 -15.61 -8.71
CA LYS A 188 -2.53 -16.17 -10.04
C LYS A 188 -3.29 -15.46 -11.17
N ARG A 189 -4.30 -14.66 -10.85
CA ARG A 189 -5.01 -13.86 -11.85
C ARG A 189 -4.18 -12.64 -12.26
N PRO A 190 -4.26 -12.20 -13.53
CA PRO A 190 -3.45 -11.09 -14.04
C PRO A 190 -3.85 -9.71 -13.48
N ASP A 191 -5.05 -9.60 -12.90
CA ASP A 191 -5.64 -8.38 -12.35
C ASP A 191 -5.55 -8.33 -10.81
N ARG A 192 -4.71 -9.18 -10.20
CA ARG A 192 -4.53 -9.27 -8.75
C ARG A 192 -3.06 -9.04 -8.40
N TRP A 193 -2.85 -8.05 -7.53
CA TRP A 193 -1.57 -7.56 -7.05
C TRP A 193 -1.52 -7.69 -5.54
N ILE A 194 -0.31 -7.67 -4.98
CA ILE A 194 -0.10 -7.73 -3.54
C ILE A 194 1.04 -6.82 -3.11
N LYS A 195 0.85 -6.16 -1.97
CA LYS A 195 1.92 -5.46 -1.25
C LYS A 195 2.51 -6.37 -0.20
N VAL A 196 3.80 -6.68 -0.34
CA VAL A 196 4.60 -7.39 0.67
C VAL A 196 5.16 -6.42 1.72
N SER A 197 4.27 -5.59 2.27
CA SER A 197 4.53 -4.54 3.26
C SER A 197 3.93 -4.92 4.63
N GLY A 198 4.34 -4.26 5.71
CA GLY A 198 3.69 -4.44 7.02
C GLY A 198 4.04 -5.75 7.72
N ILE A 199 5.28 -6.23 7.59
CA ILE A 199 5.75 -7.43 8.28
C ILE A 199 5.76 -7.25 9.80
N ASP A 200 6.06 -6.06 10.30
CA ASP A 200 5.92 -5.65 11.70
C ASP A 200 4.49 -5.92 12.22
N ARG A 201 3.48 -5.56 11.42
CA ARG A 201 2.06 -5.78 11.73
C ARG A 201 1.68 -7.26 11.68
N ALA A 202 2.17 -7.97 10.66
CA ALA A 202 1.96 -9.41 10.55
C ALA A 202 2.58 -10.18 11.74
N MET A 203 3.63 -9.62 12.33
CA MET A 203 4.32 -10.15 13.50
C MET A 203 3.82 -9.52 14.82
N GLN A 204 2.63 -8.92 14.82
CA GLN A 204 1.96 -8.34 15.98
C GLN A 204 2.78 -7.28 16.73
N GLY A 205 3.63 -6.53 16.03
CA GLY A 205 4.45 -5.48 16.62
C GLY A 205 5.78 -5.96 17.19
N ALA A 206 6.16 -7.21 16.93
CA ALA A 206 7.50 -7.68 17.30
C ALA A 206 8.56 -6.86 16.55
N ALA A 207 9.58 -6.39 17.27
CA ALA A 207 10.71 -5.71 16.65
C ALA A 207 11.45 -6.65 15.68
N GLY A 208 12.00 -6.08 14.61
CA GLY A 208 12.79 -6.82 13.64
C GLY A 208 14.15 -7.30 14.19
N PRO A 209 14.87 -8.16 13.44
CA PRO A 209 14.49 -8.69 12.12
C PRO A 209 13.41 -9.77 12.19
N TRP A 210 12.70 -10.03 11.07
CA TRP A 210 11.60 -11.00 10.97
C TRP A 210 11.90 -12.24 10.10
N PRO A 211 12.99 -13.00 10.33
CA PRO A 211 13.37 -14.14 9.49
C PRO A 211 12.26 -15.22 9.34
N GLN A 212 11.40 -15.37 10.34
CA GLN A 212 10.24 -16.27 10.34
C GLN A 212 9.19 -15.93 9.27
N GLY A 213 9.15 -14.67 8.81
CA GLY A 213 8.24 -14.25 7.74
C GLY A 213 8.74 -14.58 6.34
N LEU A 214 10.05 -14.80 6.15
CA LEU A 214 10.67 -14.86 4.82
C LEU A 214 10.03 -15.94 3.92
N SER A 215 9.82 -17.14 4.44
CA SER A 215 9.22 -18.24 3.67
C SER A 215 7.78 -17.96 3.26
N TRP A 216 7.00 -17.30 4.11
CA TRP A 216 5.62 -16.94 3.82
C TRP A 216 5.54 -15.88 2.73
N VAL A 217 6.37 -14.84 2.82
CA VAL A 217 6.36 -13.75 1.83
C VAL A 217 6.87 -14.23 0.47
N ARG A 218 7.83 -15.18 0.45
CA ARG A 218 8.28 -15.83 -0.81
C ARG A 218 7.17 -16.55 -1.56
N ARG A 219 6.19 -17.16 -0.87
CA ARG A 219 5.02 -17.78 -1.53
C ARG A 219 4.23 -16.77 -2.38
N PHE A 220 4.10 -15.53 -1.90
CA PHE A 220 3.44 -14.47 -2.69
C PHE A 220 4.27 -14.03 -3.90
N LEU A 221 5.59 -13.92 -3.75
CA LEU A 221 6.49 -13.64 -4.87
C LEU A 221 6.41 -14.73 -5.95
N GLU A 222 6.30 -15.99 -5.55
CA GLU A 222 6.15 -17.12 -6.49
C GLU A 222 4.79 -17.09 -7.21
N CYS A 223 3.72 -16.70 -6.52
CA CYS A 223 2.38 -16.64 -7.12
C CYS A 223 2.20 -15.46 -8.09
N ALA A 224 2.85 -14.34 -7.81
CA ALA A 224 2.66 -13.08 -8.51
C ALA A 224 3.98 -12.30 -8.69
N PRO A 225 5.00 -12.87 -9.37
CA PRO A 225 6.34 -12.27 -9.46
C PRO A 225 6.35 -10.92 -10.18
N ASP A 226 5.43 -10.71 -11.12
CA ASP A 226 5.22 -9.50 -11.92
C ASP A 226 4.14 -8.56 -11.34
N ARG A 227 3.52 -8.94 -10.20
CA ARG A 227 2.43 -8.20 -9.55
C ARG A 227 2.60 -8.05 -8.03
N THR A 228 3.80 -8.31 -7.55
CA THR A 228 4.19 -8.07 -6.15
C THR A 228 4.98 -6.78 -6.07
N ILE A 229 4.60 -5.91 -5.12
CA ILE A 229 5.23 -4.62 -4.85
C ILE A 229 5.49 -4.47 -3.34
N TRP A 230 6.33 -3.53 -2.94
CA TRP A 230 6.67 -3.28 -1.54
C TRP A 230 6.37 -1.84 -1.11
N GLY A 231 6.15 -1.63 0.19
CA GLY A 231 6.10 -0.31 0.80
C GLY A 231 6.41 -0.37 2.29
N SER A 232 6.90 0.74 2.84
CA SER A 232 7.29 0.87 4.25
C SER A 232 6.09 0.94 5.20
N ASP A 233 4.97 1.47 4.71
CA ASP A 233 3.83 1.89 5.51
C ASP A 233 4.15 3.02 6.51
N TRP A 234 5.18 3.81 6.22
CA TRP A 234 5.52 5.01 6.97
C TRP A 234 4.32 6.00 6.99
N PRO A 235 4.03 6.68 8.11
CA PRO A 235 4.77 6.74 9.38
C PRO A 235 4.23 5.75 10.42
N HIS A 236 3.79 4.57 9.97
CA HIS A 236 3.33 3.45 10.78
C HIS A 236 2.11 3.77 11.67
N PRO A 237 0.99 4.26 11.10
CA PRO A 237 -0.19 4.60 11.88
C PRO A 237 -0.75 3.37 12.60
N ASN A 238 -1.15 3.54 13.86
CA ASN A 238 -1.75 2.48 14.68
C ASN A 238 -0.87 1.21 14.75
N VAL A 239 0.46 1.35 14.75
CA VAL A 239 1.37 0.22 14.99
C VAL A 239 1.19 -0.31 16.42
N LYS A 240 1.28 -1.64 16.57
CA LYS A 240 1.36 -2.27 17.89
C LYS A 240 2.84 -2.32 18.29
N GLY A 241 3.16 -2.06 19.55
CA GLY A 241 4.54 -2.03 20.00
C GLY A 241 5.29 -0.79 19.50
N ASP A 242 6.60 -0.93 19.35
CA ASP A 242 7.48 0.16 18.93
C ASP A 242 7.35 0.44 17.43
N VAL A 243 7.61 1.69 17.03
CA VAL A 243 7.72 2.06 15.61
C VAL A 243 8.88 1.26 14.99
N PRO A 244 8.66 0.54 13.88
CA PRO A 244 9.71 -0.26 13.25
C PRO A 244 10.79 0.63 12.66
N ASP A 245 12.00 0.10 12.55
CA ASP A 245 13.07 0.70 11.75
C ASP A 245 12.81 0.41 10.27
N ASP A 246 12.59 1.45 9.47
CA ASP A 246 12.36 1.35 8.02
C ASP A 246 13.50 0.68 7.27
N ALA A 247 14.75 0.81 7.74
CA ALA A 247 15.89 0.12 7.14
C ALA A 247 15.77 -1.40 7.33
N LEU A 248 15.25 -1.87 8.47
CA LEU A 248 14.97 -3.29 8.71
C LEU A 248 13.79 -3.81 7.86
N LEU A 249 12.78 -2.96 7.61
CA LEU A 249 11.69 -3.31 6.68
C LEU A 249 12.20 -3.47 5.25
N LEU A 250 13.08 -2.58 4.81
CA LEU A 250 13.72 -2.66 3.49
C LEU A 250 14.66 -3.87 3.38
N ASP A 251 15.49 -4.10 4.39
CA ASP A 251 16.37 -5.28 4.44
C ASP A 251 15.56 -6.57 4.42
N PHE A 252 14.41 -6.63 5.10
CA PHE A 252 13.53 -7.80 5.09
C PHE A 252 13.02 -8.12 3.68
N VAL A 253 12.55 -7.13 2.90
CA VAL A 253 12.07 -7.40 1.54
C VAL A 253 13.22 -7.79 0.60
N LEU A 254 14.40 -7.20 0.74
CA LEU A 254 15.59 -7.57 -0.03
C LEU A 254 16.02 -9.02 0.27
N GLN A 255 16.01 -9.43 1.54
CA GLN A 255 16.25 -10.81 1.95
C GLN A 255 15.17 -11.78 1.45
N THR A 256 13.92 -11.33 1.42
CA THR A 256 12.81 -12.14 0.88
C THR A 256 13.03 -12.43 -0.59
N CYS A 257 13.42 -11.41 -1.38
CA CYS A 257 13.69 -11.55 -2.81
C CYS A 257 14.83 -12.53 -3.08
N ALA A 258 15.90 -12.52 -2.27
CA ALA A 258 17.08 -13.39 -2.37
C ALA A 258 17.82 -13.41 -3.74
N ASP A 259 17.33 -12.67 -4.73
CA ASP A 259 17.83 -12.55 -6.10
C ASP A 259 17.69 -11.08 -6.55
N PRO A 260 18.75 -10.45 -7.11
CA PRO A 260 18.69 -9.07 -7.58
C PRO A 260 17.64 -8.79 -8.66
N THR A 261 17.34 -9.78 -9.52
CA THR A 261 16.29 -9.69 -10.56
C THR A 261 14.91 -9.64 -9.93
N VAL A 262 14.68 -10.44 -8.88
CA VAL A 262 13.42 -10.41 -8.11
C VAL A 262 13.29 -9.10 -7.36
N ALA A 263 14.37 -8.60 -6.75
CA ALA A 263 14.39 -7.29 -6.09
C ALA A 263 14.10 -6.15 -7.09
N GLN A 264 14.71 -6.18 -8.28
CA GLN A 264 14.42 -5.24 -9.36
C GLN A 264 12.94 -5.30 -9.78
N ALA A 265 12.35 -6.50 -9.87
CA ALA A 265 10.94 -6.63 -10.20
C ALA A 265 10.04 -5.99 -9.13
N VAL A 266 10.21 -6.38 -7.86
CA VAL A 266 9.37 -5.94 -6.74
C VAL A 266 9.50 -4.45 -6.46
N LEU A 267 10.72 -3.91 -6.52
CA LEU A 267 11.03 -2.55 -6.08
C LEU A 267 11.04 -1.53 -7.23
N VAL A 268 11.08 -1.96 -8.50
CA VAL A 268 11.21 -1.05 -9.64
C VAL A 268 10.26 -1.38 -10.78
N THR A 269 10.36 -2.57 -11.38
CA THR A 269 9.62 -2.90 -12.61
C THR A 269 8.11 -2.97 -12.40
N ASN A 270 7.67 -3.64 -11.33
CA ASN A 270 6.26 -3.83 -11.02
C ASN A 270 5.61 -2.49 -10.62
N PRO A 271 6.18 -1.67 -9.70
CA PRO A 271 5.68 -0.33 -9.40
C PRO A 271 5.63 0.60 -10.62
N ASN A 272 6.69 0.61 -11.45
CA ASN A 272 6.72 1.40 -12.68
C ASN A 272 5.68 0.96 -13.71
N THR A 273 5.14 -0.25 -13.61
CA THR A 273 4.04 -0.71 -14.48
C THR A 273 2.70 -0.27 -13.90
N LEU A 274 2.54 -0.38 -12.59
CA LEU A 274 1.28 -0.12 -11.89
C LEU A 274 0.95 1.37 -11.75
N TYR A 275 1.95 2.23 -11.50
CA TYR A 275 1.75 3.64 -11.12
C TYR A 275 2.11 4.65 -12.22
N ARG A 276 2.16 4.25 -13.49
CA ARG A 276 2.49 5.15 -14.61
C ARG A 276 1.63 6.42 -14.62
#